data_AF-A0A3L7RZP7-F1
#
_entry.id   AF-A0A3L7RZP7-F1
#
_cell.length_a   1.000
_cell.length_b   1.000
_cell.length_c   1.000
_cell.angle_alpha   90.00
_cell.angle_beta   90.00
_cell.angle_gamma   90.00
#
_symmetry.space_group_name_H-M   'P 1'
#
loop_
_entity.id
_entity.type
_entity.pdbx_description
1 polymer ?
#
loop_
_entity_poly.entity_id
_entity_poly.type
_entity_poly.pdbx_seq_one_letter_code
_entity_poly.pdbx_strand_id
1 'polypeptide(L)'
;TLFHKVIKLIEDRFIPIVIRHAIPGLAIVNSEDPVFDDPSALAMVIDIFAERGYRAIVNVNRAEIPESVNLQTGRITCSTKRIYRFQIRFQGSEIRRGGR
;
A
#
# COMPACT_ATOMS: atom_id res chain seq x y z
N THR A 1 12.38 -2.31 15.95
CA THR A 1 11.52 -3.51 15.86
C THR A 1 10.67 -3.44 14.60
N LEU A 2 9.96 -4.52 14.22
CA LEU A 2 9.06 -4.53 13.05
C LEU A 2 8.02 -3.40 13.11
N PHE A 3 7.37 -3.24 14.27
CA PHE A 3 6.38 -2.20 14.52
C PHE A 3 6.92 -0.77 14.24
N HIS A 4 8.14 -0.46 14.68
CA HIS A 4 8.76 0.85 14.40
C HIS A 4 9.00 1.08 12.90
N LYS A 5 9.35 0.02 12.14
CA LYS A 5 9.50 0.13 10.67
C LYS A 5 8.15 0.42 10.02
N VAL A 6 7.08 -0.24 10.48
CA VAL A 6 5.71 0.00 9.99
C VAL A 6 5.26 1.43 10.30
N ILE A 7 5.45 1.91 11.54
CA ILE A 7 5.12 3.30 11.91
C ILE A 7 5.85 4.29 10.99
N LYS A 8 7.16 4.12 10.83
CA LYS A 8 7.97 5.00 9.98
C LYS A 8 7.47 5.01 8.53
N LEU A 9 7.12 3.84 7.97
CA LEU A 9 6.53 3.76 6.63
C LEU A 9 5.19 4.48 6.55
N ILE A 10 4.33 4.35 7.56
CA ILE A 10 3.06 5.05 7.61
C ILE A 10 3.28 6.57 7.62
N GLU A 11 4.16 7.06 8.49
CA GLU A 11 4.48 8.50 8.63
C GLU A 11 5.12 9.07 7.36
N ASP A 12 6.16 8.43 6.84
CA ASP A 12 6.96 8.96 5.74
C ASP A 12 6.27 8.79 4.37
N ARG A 13 5.39 7.79 4.22
CA ARG A 13 4.82 7.42 2.91
C ARG A 13 3.31 7.47 2.86
N PHE A 14 2.60 6.94 3.86
CA PHE A 14 1.15 6.77 3.78
C PHE A 14 0.43 8.07 4.10
N ILE A 15 0.75 8.70 5.23
CA ILE A 15 0.09 9.92 5.69
C ILE A 15 0.19 11.07 4.68
N PRO A 16 1.35 11.34 4.03
CA PRO A 16 1.42 12.35 2.97
C PRO A 16 0.44 12.10 1.82
N ILE A 17 0.22 10.83 1.45
CA ILE A 17 -0.73 10.45 0.39
C ILE A 17 -2.17 10.60 0.89
N VAL A 18 -2.46 10.17 2.12
CA VAL A 18 -3.77 10.33 2.77
C VAL A 18 -4.19 11.80 2.80
N ILE A 19 -3.30 12.70 3.24
CA ILE A 19 -3.57 14.14 3.31
C ILE A 19 -3.87 14.70 1.91
N ARG A 20 -3.08 14.33 0.89
CA ARG A 20 -3.32 14.76 -0.50
C ARG A 20 -4.65 14.29 -1.07
N HIS A 21 -5.20 13.20 -0.55
CA HIS A 21 -6.50 12.64 -0.96
C HIS A 21 -7.60 12.88 0.09
N ALA A 22 -7.45 13.91 0.93
CA ALA A 22 -8.44 14.28 1.94
C ALA A 22 -9.85 14.50 1.34
N ILE A 23 -9.92 15.06 0.13
CA ILE A 23 -11.19 15.41 -0.51
C ILE A 23 -11.98 14.15 -0.95
N PRO A 24 -11.41 13.19 -1.72
CA PRO A 24 -12.14 11.98 -2.10
C PRO A 24 -12.58 11.05 -0.96
N GLY A 25 -11.99 11.16 0.25
CA GLY A 25 -12.23 10.18 1.32
C GLY A 25 -11.58 8.81 1.06
N LEU A 26 -10.64 8.73 0.12
CA LEU A 26 -9.94 7.51 -0.26
C LEU A 26 -8.52 7.83 -0.70
N ALA A 27 -7.54 7.15 -0.11
CA ALA A 27 -6.17 7.13 -0.57
C ALA A 27 -5.77 5.71 -1.03
N ILE A 28 -5.04 5.63 -2.13
CA ILE A 28 -4.46 4.39 -2.63
C ILE A 28 -2.93 4.51 -2.54
N VAL A 29 -2.30 3.63 -1.76
CA VAL A 29 -0.85 3.58 -1.58
C VAL A 29 -0.35 2.26 -2.17
N ASN A 30 0.56 2.32 -3.14
CA ASN A 30 1.28 1.15 -3.61
C ASN A 30 2.69 1.14 -3.01
N SER A 31 3.16 -0.02 -2.58
CA SER A 31 4.51 -0.22 -2.04
C SER A 31 5.11 -1.51 -2.56
N GLU A 32 6.44 -1.52 -2.67
CA GLU A 32 7.26 -2.71 -2.94
C GLU A 32 8.24 -2.94 -1.76
N ASP A 33 8.04 -2.24 -0.64
CA ASP A 33 8.93 -2.30 0.52
C ASP A 33 8.96 -3.73 1.12
N PRO A 34 10.13 -4.36 1.27
CA PRO A 34 10.26 -5.72 1.80
C PRO A 34 9.72 -5.90 3.23
N VAL A 35 9.51 -4.82 3.99
CA VAL A 35 8.82 -4.91 5.29
C VAL A 35 7.46 -5.57 5.16
N PHE A 36 6.78 -5.40 4.02
CA PHE A 36 5.47 -5.97 3.74
C PHE A 36 5.50 -7.41 3.23
N ASP A 37 6.68 -8.03 3.05
CA ASP A 37 6.79 -9.48 2.87
C ASP A 37 6.34 -10.24 4.14
N ASP A 38 6.41 -9.60 5.31
CA ASP A 38 5.90 -10.13 6.57
C ASP A 38 4.38 -9.86 6.69
N PRO A 39 3.52 -10.91 6.73
CA PRO A 39 2.09 -10.74 6.91
C PRO A 39 1.70 -9.98 8.19
N SER A 40 2.51 -10.06 9.26
CA SER A 40 2.27 -9.31 10.49
C SER A 40 2.44 -7.80 10.27
N ALA A 41 3.33 -7.37 9.36
CA ALA A 41 3.44 -5.96 9.00
C ALA A 41 2.19 -5.44 8.30
N LEU A 42 1.58 -6.27 7.44
CA LEU A 42 0.31 -5.94 6.77
C LEU A 42 -0.83 -5.78 7.78
N ALA A 43 -0.94 -6.72 8.73
CA ALA A 43 -1.91 -6.67 9.81
C ALA A 43 -1.73 -5.41 10.67
N MET A 44 -0.49 -5.07 11.05
CA MET A 44 -0.19 -3.85 11.80
C MET A 44 -0.68 -2.59 11.09
N VAL A 45 -0.49 -2.48 9.76
CA VAL A 45 -1.01 -1.33 9.01
C VAL A 45 -2.54 -1.25 9.11
N ILE A 46 -3.23 -2.39 8.95
CA ILE A 46 -4.69 -2.45 9.03
C ILE A 46 -5.16 -2.00 10.42
N ASP A 47 -4.57 -2.56 11.47
CA ASP A 47 -4.94 -2.28 12.86
C ASP A 47 -4.67 -0.82 13.22
N ILE A 48 -3.49 -0.28 12.89
CA ILE A 48 -3.11 1.12 13.17
C ILE A 48 -4.10 2.11 12.56
N PHE A 49 -4.57 1.83 11.34
CA PHE A 49 -5.58 2.65 10.65
C PHE A 49 -6.98 2.46 11.23
N ALA A 50 -7.38 1.21 11.53
CA ALA A 50 -8.67 0.90 12.15
C ALA A 50 -8.84 1.61 13.50
N GLU A 51 -7.83 1.55 14.36
CA GLU A 51 -7.80 2.22 15.67
C GLU A 51 -7.90 3.75 15.56
N ARG A 52 -7.58 4.33 14.40
CA ARG A 52 -7.68 5.78 14.13
C ARG A 52 -8.95 6.18 13.37
N GLY A 53 -9.90 5.25 13.22
CA GLY A 53 -11.17 5.49 12.53
C GLY A 53 -11.11 5.42 11.00
N TYR A 54 -10.01 4.89 10.44
CA TYR A 54 -9.90 4.64 9.00
C TYR A 54 -10.30 3.20 8.68
N ARG A 55 -10.73 2.95 7.45
CA ARG A 55 -10.91 1.58 6.94
C ARG A 55 -9.80 1.26 5.96
N ALA A 56 -8.87 0.39 6.37
CA ALA A 56 -7.76 -0.06 5.56
C ALA A 56 -8.03 -1.45 4.94
N ILE A 57 -7.68 -1.61 3.66
CA ILE A 57 -7.72 -2.88 2.94
C ILE A 57 -6.37 -3.04 2.23
N VAL A 58 -5.78 -4.23 2.26
CA VAL A 58 -4.55 -4.53 1.54
C VAL A 58 -4.76 -5.64 0.52
N ASN A 59 -4.18 -5.48 -0.68
CA ASN A 59 -4.09 -6.51 -1.70
C ASN A 59 -2.63 -6.71 -2.07
N VAL A 60 -2.21 -7.96 -2.27
CA VAL A 60 -0.86 -8.31 -2.69
C VAL A 60 -0.91 -8.82 -4.13
N ASN A 61 -0.36 -8.04 -5.05
CA ASN A 61 -0.23 -8.44 -6.44
C ASN A 61 1.17 -9.02 -6.67
N ARG A 62 1.24 -10.18 -7.31
CA ARG A 62 2.48 -10.82 -7.72
C ARG A 62 2.58 -10.77 -9.23
N ALA A 63 3.70 -10.29 -9.74
CA ALA A 63 4.00 -10.29 -11.17
C ALA A 63 5.33 -11.02 -11.38
N GLU A 64 5.39 -11.90 -12.37
CA GLU A 64 6.65 -12.46 -12.84
C GLU A 64 7.29 -11.47 -13.82
N ILE A 65 8.51 -11.04 -13.51
CA ILE A 65 9.28 -10.12 -14.33
C ILE A 65 10.41 -10.93 -14.99
N PRO A 66 10.49 -10.98 -16.33
CA PRO A 66 11.60 -11.65 -17.00
C PRO A 66 12.89 -10.86 -16.76
N GLU A 67 13.93 -11.53 -16.30
CA GLU A 67 15.25 -10.92 -16.01
C GLU A 67 16.28 -11.24 -17.08
N SER A 68 16.26 -12.47 -17.60
CA SER A 68 17.22 -12.92 -18.60
C SER A 68 16.67 -14.04 -19.46
N VAL A 69 17.25 -14.20 -20.64
CA VAL A 69 16.97 -15.31 -21.56
C VAL A 69 18.27 -16.06 -21.84
N ASN A 70 18.25 -17.38 -21.68
CA ASN A 70 19.32 -18.26 -22.09
C ASN A 70 19.21 -18.47 -23.61
N LEU A 71 20.12 -17.88 -24.38
CA LEU A 71 20.07 -17.89 -25.85
C LEU A 71 20.33 -19.27 -26.47
N GLN A 72 20.94 -20.21 -25.73
CA GLN A 72 21.19 -21.56 -26.21
C GLN A 72 19.96 -22.47 -26.06
N THR A 73 19.16 -22.26 -25.02
CA THR A 73 18.02 -23.13 -24.66
C THR A 73 16.67 -22.46 -24.85
N GLY A 74 16.64 -21.13 -25.06
CA GLY A 74 15.42 -20.32 -25.07
C GLY A 74 14.78 -20.11 -23.69
N ARG A 75 15.39 -20.62 -22.61
CA ARG A 75 14.81 -20.51 -21.26
C ARG A 75 14.83 -19.08 -20.75
N ILE A 76 13.67 -18.59 -20.29
CA ILE A 76 13.55 -17.29 -19.63
C ILE A 76 13.61 -17.50 -18.11
N THR A 77 14.49 -16.75 -17.44
CA THR A 77 14.53 -16.68 -15.98
C THR A 77 13.73 -15.46 -15.53
N CYS A 78 12.76 -15.67 -14.65
CA CYS A 78 11.91 -14.62 -14.10
C CYS A 78 12.17 -14.44 -12.60
N SER A 79 12.03 -13.21 -12.12
CA SER A 79 11.88 -12.91 -10.70
C SER A 79 10.44 -12.57 -10.36
N THR A 80 10.07 -12.75 -9.09
CA THR A 80 8.74 -12.38 -8.60
C THR A 80 8.78 -10.99 -8.02
N LYS A 81 8.03 -10.07 -8.62
CA LYS A 81 7.78 -8.73 -8.10
C LYS A 81 6.50 -8.72 -7.27
N ARG A 82 6.58 -8.28 -6.01
CA ARG A 82 5.41 -8.11 -5.12
C ARG A 82 5.06 -6.63 -5.00
N ILE A 83 3.80 -6.31 -5.30
CA ILE A 83 3.26 -4.96 -5.16
C ILE A 83 2.11 -5.02 -4.13
N TYR A 84 2.30 -4.32 -3.03
CA TYR A 84 1.33 -4.17 -1.95
C TYR A 84 0.48 -2.95 -2.20
N ARG A 85 -0.81 -3.14 -2.44
CA ARG A 85 -1.78 -2.06 -2.64
C ARG A 85 -2.65 -1.90 -1.42
N PHE A 86 -2.49 -0.77 -0.74
CA PHE A 86 -3.30 -0.36 0.39
C PHE A 86 -4.38 0.62 -0.08
N GLN A 87 -5.62 0.37 0.30
CA GLN A 87 -6.73 1.32 0.17
C GLN A 87 -7.11 1.80 1.57
N ILE A 88 -7.01 3.10 1.79
CA ILE A 88 -7.29 3.73 3.08
C ILE A 88 -8.51 4.64 2.88
N ARG A 89 -9.64 4.23 3.44
CA ARG A 89 -10.91 4.97 3.36
C ARG A 89 -11.13 5.76 4.63
N PHE A 90 -11.64 6.98 4.49
CA PHE A 90 -11.95 7.90 5.57
C PHE A 90 -13.07 8.85 5.14
N GLN A 91 -13.62 9.61 6.07
CA GLN A 91 -14.63 10.61 5.75
C GLN A 91 -13.98 11.72 4.90
N GLY A 92 -14.39 11.81 3.63
CA GLY A 92 -13.94 12.87 2.73
C GLY A 92 -14.51 14.23 3.13
N SER A 93 -13.85 15.31 2.73
CA SER A 93 -14.38 16.66 2.94
C SER A 93 -15.64 16.90 2.10
N GLU A 94 -16.73 17.33 2.72
CA GLU A 94 -17.96 17.78 2.05
C GLU A 94 -17.72 19.13 1.34
N ILE A 95 -17.02 19.15 0.20
CA ILE A 95 -16.70 20.40 -0.53
C ILE A 95 -17.87 20.89 -1.42
N ARG A 96 -19.04 20.24 -1.40
CA ARG A 96 -20.24 20.77 -2.08
C ARG A 96 -21.53 20.51 -1.30
N ARG A 97 -21.84 21.39 -0.35
CA ARG A 97 -23.23 21.81 -0.06
C ARG A 97 -23.36 23.30 -0.32
N GLY A 98 -23.22 23.69 -1.58
CA GLY A 98 -23.72 24.98 -2.05
C GLY A 98 -25.23 24.87 -2.26
N GLY A 99 -26.00 25.64 -1.49
CA GLY A 99 -27.41 25.92 -1.75
C GLY A 99 -28.40 25.02 -1.03
N ARG A 100 -28.88 25.45 0.13
CA ARG A 100 -30.30 25.33 0.47
C ARG A 100 -30.94 26.68 0.18
#